data_AF-A0A962EBC3-F1
#
_entry.id   AF-A0A962EBC3-F1
#
_cell.length_a   1.000
_cell.length_b   1.000
_cell.length_c   1.000
_cell.angle_alpha   90.00
_cell.angle_beta   90.00
_cell.angle_gamma   90.00
#
_symmetry.space_group_name_H-M   'P 1'
#
loop_
_entity.id
_entity.type
_entity.pdbx_description
1 polymer ?
#
loop_
_entity_poly.entity_id
_entity_poly.type
_entity_poly.pdbx_seq_one_letter_code
_entity_poly.pdbx_strand_id
1 'polypeptide(L)'
;GPMFDRRARIYALALQPGLRFPFAPRDELMPTAKEDTDAKADVTKDLPAIAFDGLTDRLFEVPVPAANYQQLAVHPERLYVLDQDARPGSKARLSVLAIDAEAPKLALLAEGVADFSLTADRKRLFLARQGDAGNIGELLLLDAPEKLPETLDQAQVRIADWSVQINPVAEWRQMFADAWRMHRSFSFDPGMRGQDWPAIRQRFETLLPRLADRADLDDLLAQMMAEHGILHSQVRGSELRADPDAPTPSALGAAMRIAADGVYIEHIYRTDPELPSERAPLLQPGVDAREGDRIVAVNGRALASRADLAAALQQQAGQQVLLQLSRKGAAAHRTVVRPIDLDREAQLRYLDWVQGTRDAV
;
A
#
# COMPACT_ATOMS: atom_id res chain seq x y z
N GLY A 1 12.89 5.07 18.29
CA GLY A 1 13.58 6.36 18.39
C GLY A 1 12.85 7.40 17.55
N PRO A 2 13.06 8.71 17.77
CA PRO A 2 12.48 9.73 16.91
C PRO A 2 12.95 9.48 15.46
N MET A 3 12.01 9.31 14.55
CA MET A 3 12.29 9.19 13.13
C MET A 3 12.31 10.60 12.55
N PHE A 4 13.43 10.99 11.95
CA PHE A 4 13.50 12.22 11.16
C PHE A 4 12.81 11.96 9.82
N ASP A 5 11.59 12.44 9.70
CA ASP A 5 10.85 12.47 8.43
C ASP A 5 11.50 13.52 7.50
N ARG A 6 11.65 13.24 6.20
CA ARG A 6 12.28 14.09 5.17
C ARG A 6 13.80 14.15 5.22
N ARG A 7 14.44 13.13 4.67
CA ARG A 7 15.92 12.94 4.72
C ARG A 7 16.65 13.13 3.39
N ALA A 8 15.95 13.44 2.30
CA ALA A 8 16.53 13.55 0.97
C ALA A 8 16.43 14.97 0.40
N ARG A 9 17.43 15.33 -0.41
CA ARG A 9 17.45 16.53 -1.28
C ARG A 9 17.75 16.09 -2.71
N ILE A 10 17.48 16.95 -3.68
CA ILE A 10 17.72 16.67 -5.10
C ILE A 10 18.95 17.44 -5.56
N TYR A 11 19.82 16.76 -6.31
CA TYR A 11 21.05 17.33 -6.85
C TYR A 11 21.12 17.10 -8.36
N ALA A 12 21.86 17.97 -9.05
CA ALA A 12 22.18 17.86 -10.46
C ALA A 12 23.69 17.97 -10.67
N LEU A 13 24.22 17.25 -11.66
CA LEU A 13 25.63 17.32 -12.06
C LEU A 13 25.74 17.94 -13.45
N ALA A 14 26.57 18.96 -13.59
CA ALA A 14 26.96 19.45 -14.93
C ALA A 14 27.93 18.47 -15.58
N LEU A 15 27.46 17.71 -16.58
CA LEU A 15 28.24 16.68 -17.27
C LEU A 15 29.42 17.24 -18.08
N GLN A 16 29.37 18.52 -18.45
CA GLN A 16 30.45 19.26 -19.08
C GLN A 16 30.89 20.43 -18.20
N PRO A 17 32.17 20.83 -18.22
CA PRO A 17 32.63 22.05 -17.57
C PRO A 17 31.94 23.30 -18.14
N GLY A 18 31.69 24.29 -17.29
CA GLY A 18 31.11 25.59 -17.69
C GLY A 18 29.60 25.57 -17.96
N LEU A 19 28.91 24.43 -17.85
CA LEU A 19 27.45 24.41 -17.91
C LEU A 19 26.87 25.10 -16.68
N ARG A 20 25.96 26.04 -16.94
CA ARG A 20 25.23 26.77 -15.90
C ARG A 20 24.11 25.90 -15.36
N PHE A 21 23.88 26.00 -14.06
CA PHE A 21 22.77 25.33 -13.41
C PHE A 21 21.43 25.91 -13.90
N PRO A 22 20.47 25.10 -14.39
CA PRO A 22 19.22 25.61 -14.94
C PRO A 22 18.37 26.43 -13.97
N PHE A 23 18.50 26.16 -12.66
CA PHE A 23 17.77 26.89 -11.61
C PHE A 23 18.53 28.10 -11.03
N ALA A 24 19.69 28.45 -11.59
CA ALA A 24 20.45 29.61 -11.13
C ALA A 24 19.77 30.92 -11.57
N PRO A 25 19.57 31.91 -10.66
CA PRO A 25 18.96 33.20 -10.97
C PRO A 25 19.62 33.88 -12.17
N ARG A 26 18.88 34.54 -13.07
CA ARG A 26 19.47 35.20 -14.25
C ARG A 26 20.52 36.25 -13.84
N ASP A 27 21.61 36.33 -14.60
CA ASP A 27 22.69 37.31 -14.44
C ASP A 27 23.07 37.92 -15.80
N GLU A 28 23.99 38.88 -15.79
CA GLU A 28 24.49 39.61 -16.97
C GLU A 28 25.19 38.70 -18.00
N LEU A 29 25.49 37.45 -17.66
CA LEU A 29 26.09 36.45 -18.53
C LEU A 29 25.04 35.63 -19.30
N MET A 30 23.74 35.86 -19.06
CA MET A 30 22.68 35.23 -19.83
C MET A 30 22.27 36.06 -21.06
N PRO A 31 22.13 35.44 -22.25
CA PRO A 31 21.44 36.08 -23.37
C PRO A 31 19.97 36.32 -23.00
N THR A 32 19.46 37.52 -23.26
CA THR A 32 18.05 37.87 -23.03
C THR A 32 17.16 37.01 -23.92
N ALA A 33 16.24 36.26 -23.33
CA ALA A 33 15.28 35.39 -24.01
C ALA A 33 14.37 36.20 -24.94
N LYS A 34 14.80 36.43 -26.19
CA LYS A 34 13.93 36.85 -27.30
C LYS A 34 14.46 36.63 -28.72
N GLU A 35 15.61 36.00 -28.90
CA GLU A 35 16.03 35.49 -30.22
C GLU A 35 16.34 33.99 -30.10
N ASP A 36 15.68 33.20 -30.96
CA ASP A 36 15.81 31.76 -31.17
C ASP A 36 15.28 30.79 -30.10
N THR A 37 13.96 30.84 -29.85
CA THR A 37 13.21 29.65 -29.39
C THR A 37 12.60 28.92 -30.58
N ASP A 38 13.44 28.31 -31.41
CA ASP A 38 13.01 27.25 -32.33
C ASP A 38 14.08 26.15 -32.47
N ALA A 39 14.81 25.89 -31.38
CA ALA A 39 15.62 24.69 -31.23
C ALA A 39 14.92 23.75 -30.24
N LYS A 40 13.90 23.02 -30.71
CA LYS A 40 13.55 21.74 -30.08
C LYS A 40 14.84 20.92 -30.06
N ALA A 41 15.35 20.63 -28.87
CA ALA A 41 16.46 19.71 -28.71
C ALA A 41 16.04 18.35 -29.26
N ASP A 42 16.43 18.09 -30.50
CA ASP A 42 16.28 16.80 -31.14
C ASP A 42 17.19 15.82 -30.37
N VAL A 43 16.58 14.83 -29.72
CA VAL A 43 17.26 13.82 -28.88
C VAL A 43 18.17 12.91 -29.72
N THR A 44 18.26 13.15 -31.03
CA THR A 44 19.02 12.39 -32.03
C THR A 44 20.41 12.94 -32.34
N LYS A 45 20.82 14.09 -31.79
CA LYS A 45 22.18 14.61 -31.96
C LYS A 45 23.10 13.96 -30.92
N ASP A 46 24.19 13.34 -31.37
CA ASP A 46 25.19 12.72 -30.49
C ASP A 46 25.66 13.72 -29.44
N LEU A 47 25.33 13.43 -28.17
CA LEU A 47 25.79 14.23 -27.03
C LEU A 47 27.30 14.00 -26.84
N PRO A 48 28.06 15.04 -26.42
CA PRO A 48 29.47 14.86 -26.10
C PRO A 48 29.64 13.84 -24.95
N ALA A 49 30.75 13.10 -24.99
CA ALA A 49 31.10 12.17 -23.91
C ALA A 49 31.19 12.89 -22.56
N ILE A 50 30.80 12.22 -21.48
CA ILE A 50 30.84 12.78 -20.13
C ILE A 50 32.28 13.16 -19.78
N ALA A 51 32.50 14.41 -19.38
CA ALA A 51 33.76 14.82 -18.79
C ALA A 51 33.75 14.37 -17.32
N PHE A 52 34.60 13.40 -16.95
CA PHE A 52 34.67 12.90 -15.57
C PHE A 52 35.58 13.73 -14.66
N ASP A 53 36.58 14.41 -15.22
CA ASP A 53 37.52 15.24 -14.46
C ASP A 53 36.79 16.37 -13.74
N GLY A 54 36.92 16.45 -12.41
CA GLY A 54 36.23 17.46 -11.59
C GLY A 54 34.69 17.34 -11.60
N LEU A 55 34.12 16.15 -11.86
CA LEU A 55 32.66 15.98 -11.89
C LEU A 55 32.02 16.25 -10.52
N THR A 56 32.66 15.86 -9.43
CA THR A 56 32.18 16.10 -8.06
C THR A 56 32.09 17.58 -7.72
N ASP A 57 32.92 18.42 -8.35
CA ASP A 57 32.96 19.86 -8.12
C ASP A 57 31.85 20.60 -8.89
N ARG A 58 31.15 19.88 -9.78
CA ARG A 58 30.08 20.37 -10.65
C ARG A 58 28.69 19.97 -10.14
N LEU A 59 28.56 19.76 -8.82
CA LEU A 59 27.34 19.40 -8.13
C LEU A 59 26.54 20.65 -7.74
N PHE A 60 25.26 20.66 -8.13
CA PHE A 60 24.31 21.70 -7.78
C PHE A 60 23.17 21.11 -6.96
N GLU A 61 22.71 21.84 -5.95
CA GLU A 61 21.50 21.50 -5.20
C GLU A 61 20.28 22.13 -5.88
N VAL A 62 19.28 21.31 -6.21
CA VAL A 62 17.99 21.80 -6.75
C VAL A 62 17.25 22.53 -5.63
N PRO A 63 16.73 23.76 -5.90
CA PRO A 63 16.15 24.63 -4.87
C PRO A 63 14.74 24.19 -4.45
N VAL A 64 14.64 22.98 -3.90
CA VAL A 64 13.41 22.42 -3.33
C VAL A 64 13.63 22.00 -1.88
N PRO A 65 12.59 22.01 -1.03
CA PRO A 65 12.71 21.57 0.36
C PRO A 65 13.18 20.12 0.47
N ALA A 66 13.79 19.74 1.59
CA ALA A 66 14.04 18.33 1.85
C ALA A 66 12.72 17.54 1.97
N ALA A 67 12.68 16.33 1.41
CA ALA A 67 11.53 15.42 1.46
C ALA A 67 11.98 13.95 1.49
N ASN A 68 11.04 13.01 1.35
CA ASN A 68 11.33 11.60 1.14
C ASN A 68 11.12 11.26 -0.34
N TYR A 69 11.99 11.80 -1.19
CA TYR A 69 11.94 11.57 -2.63
C TYR A 69 12.19 10.10 -2.98
N GLN A 70 11.31 9.52 -3.78
CA GLN A 70 11.34 8.11 -4.18
C GLN A 70 11.74 7.95 -5.65
N GLN A 71 11.35 8.89 -6.51
CA GLN A 71 11.58 8.81 -7.95
C GLN A 71 11.58 10.20 -8.58
N LEU A 72 12.37 10.35 -9.65
CA LEU A 72 12.53 11.59 -10.42
C LEU A 72 12.42 11.28 -11.91
N ALA A 73 11.81 12.18 -12.68
CA ALA A 73 11.89 12.16 -14.14
C ALA A 73 12.03 13.57 -14.70
N VAL A 74 12.90 13.73 -15.72
CA VAL A 74 13.21 15.03 -16.31
C VAL A 74 12.54 15.16 -17.68
N HIS A 75 11.70 16.17 -17.83
CA HIS A 75 11.24 16.73 -19.10
C HIS A 75 12.13 17.93 -19.46
N PRO A 76 12.31 18.30 -20.74
CA PRO A 76 13.17 19.43 -21.12
C PRO A 76 12.92 20.74 -20.34
N GLU A 77 11.67 21.00 -19.97
CA GLU A 77 11.23 22.24 -19.29
C GLU A 77 10.85 22.04 -17.82
N ARG A 78 10.84 20.81 -17.29
CA ARG A 78 10.36 20.54 -15.92
C ARG A 78 10.91 19.26 -15.32
N LEU A 79 11.00 19.22 -14.00
CA LEU A 79 11.34 18.05 -13.20
C LEU A 79 10.07 17.53 -12.52
N TYR A 80 9.77 16.25 -12.72
CA TYR A 80 8.75 15.50 -11.99
C TYR A 80 9.39 14.81 -10.80
N VAL A 81 8.74 14.90 -9.65
CA VAL A 81 9.27 14.41 -8.38
C VAL A 81 8.17 13.69 -7.61
N LEU A 82 8.40 12.42 -7.28
CA LEU A 82 7.52 11.65 -6.40
C LEU A 82 8.11 11.61 -4.99
N ASP A 83 7.30 11.98 -4.00
CA ASP A 83 7.65 11.88 -2.59
C ASP A 83 6.51 11.28 -1.75
N GLN A 84 6.84 10.74 -0.58
CA GLN A 84 5.87 10.24 0.38
C GLN A 84 6.37 10.45 1.82
N ASP A 85 5.67 11.26 2.62
CA ASP A 85 5.97 11.40 4.06
C ASP A 85 5.88 10.03 4.76
N ALA A 86 6.71 9.79 5.78
CA ALA A 86 6.82 8.48 6.45
C ALA A 86 5.70 8.21 7.48
N ARG A 87 4.69 9.08 7.55
CA ARG A 87 3.55 8.97 8.45
C ARG A 87 2.61 7.83 7.99
N PRO A 88 2.07 7.02 8.92
CA PRO A 88 1.06 6.02 8.56
C PRO A 88 -0.12 6.64 7.79
N GLY A 89 -0.55 5.99 6.71
CA GLY A 89 -1.65 6.46 5.86
C GLY A 89 -1.29 7.64 4.92
N SER A 90 -0.03 8.07 4.90
CA SER A 90 0.46 9.08 3.94
C SER A 90 0.32 8.58 2.50
N LYS A 91 -0.20 9.43 1.62
CA LYS A 91 -0.29 9.16 0.18
C LYS A 91 0.94 9.72 -0.52
N ALA A 92 1.47 8.99 -1.51
CA ALA A 92 2.54 9.52 -2.35
C ALA A 92 2.03 10.66 -3.23
N ARG A 93 2.88 11.66 -3.44
CA ARG A 93 2.56 12.92 -4.10
C ARG A 93 3.52 13.11 -5.26
N LEU A 94 2.96 13.26 -6.46
CA LEU A 94 3.72 13.67 -7.63
C LEU A 94 3.64 15.19 -7.76
N SER A 95 4.81 15.82 -7.75
CA SER A 95 4.95 17.25 -7.91
C SER A 95 5.79 17.59 -9.14
N VAL A 96 5.58 18.80 -9.67
CA VAL A 96 6.27 19.34 -10.83
C VAL A 96 7.02 20.59 -10.42
N LEU A 97 8.26 20.69 -10.90
CA LEU A 97 9.10 21.87 -10.75
C LEU A 97 9.47 22.35 -12.16
N ALA A 98 9.03 23.55 -12.55
CA ALA A 98 9.49 24.16 -13.79
C ALA A 98 11.00 24.36 -13.74
N ILE A 99 11.71 24.01 -14.82
CA ILE A 99 13.14 24.28 -14.97
C ILE A 99 13.28 25.71 -15.47
N ASP A 100 13.35 26.63 -14.53
CA ASP A 100 13.52 28.05 -14.78
C ASP A 100 14.49 28.70 -13.79
N ALA A 101 14.94 29.90 -14.14
CA ALA A 101 15.80 30.72 -13.30
C ALA A 101 15.01 31.63 -12.33
N GLU A 102 13.68 31.54 -12.31
CA GLU A 102 12.79 32.47 -11.60
C GLU A 102 12.11 31.78 -10.41
N ALA A 103 12.87 31.59 -9.33
CA ALA A 103 12.36 31.08 -8.04
C ALA A 103 11.44 29.84 -8.22
N PRO A 104 11.98 28.73 -8.75
CA PRO A 104 11.21 27.58 -9.17
C PRO A 104 10.43 27.01 -7.98
N LYS A 105 9.11 26.85 -8.15
CA LYS A 105 8.21 26.38 -7.09
C LYS A 105 7.72 24.98 -7.38
N LEU A 106 7.92 24.09 -6.41
CA LEU A 106 7.37 22.74 -6.48
C LEU A 106 5.84 22.80 -6.34
N ALA A 107 5.14 22.44 -7.40
CA ALA A 107 3.68 22.43 -7.47
C ALA A 107 3.15 21.00 -7.45
N LEU A 108 2.11 20.75 -6.66
CA LEU A 108 1.45 19.44 -6.62
C LEU A 108 0.74 19.18 -7.96
N LEU A 109 1.04 18.06 -8.59
CA LEU A 109 0.35 17.58 -9.79
C LEU A 109 -0.73 16.56 -9.43
N ALA A 110 -0.40 15.56 -8.63
CA ALA A 110 -1.31 14.49 -8.24
C ALA A 110 -0.99 13.93 -6.85
N GLU A 111 -2.03 13.45 -6.16
CA GLU A 111 -1.92 12.68 -4.91
C GLU A 111 -2.35 11.22 -5.12
N GLY A 112 -1.90 10.35 -4.22
CA GLY A 112 -2.22 8.92 -4.29
C GLY A 112 -1.54 8.25 -5.48
N VAL A 113 -0.33 8.68 -5.84
CA VAL A 113 0.40 8.13 -7.00
C VAL A 113 1.02 6.79 -6.63
N ALA A 114 0.73 5.75 -7.39
CA ALA A 114 1.35 4.45 -7.23
C ALA A 114 2.67 4.36 -8.00
N ASP A 115 2.68 4.91 -9.22
CA ASP A 115 3.85 4.95 -10.10
C ASP A 115 3.66 6.05 -11.16
N PHE A 116 4.76 6.53 -11.74
CA PHE A 116 4.74 7.40 -12.90
C PHE A 116 5.96 7.15 -13.79
N SER A 117 5.82 7.41 -15.09
CA SER A 117 6.97 7.40 -16.00
C SER A 117 6.78 8.37 -17.16
N LEU A 118 7.88 8.83 -17.74
CA LEU A 118 7.86 9.56 -19.00
C LEU A 118 8.14 8.61 -20.16
N THR A 119 7.54 8.87 -21.32
CA THR A 119 7.90 8.19 -22.56
C THR A 119 9.37 8.42 -22.92
N ALA A 120 9.94 7.58 -23.78
CA ALA A 120 11.34 7.70 -24.20
C ALA A 120 11.67 9.08 -24.82
N ASP A 121 10.72 9.66 -25.55
CA ASP A 121 10.81 11.01 -26.12
C ASP A 121 10.47 12.12 -25.11
N ARG A 122 10.12 11.75 -23.87
CA ARG A 122 9.74 12.59 -22.73
C ARG A 122 8.48 13.41 -22.94
N LYS A 123 7.73 13.23 -24.03
CA LYS A 123 6.57 14.09 -24.34
C LYS A 123 5.30 13.69 -23.60
N ARG A 124 5.20 12.44 -23.15
CA ARG A 124 4.02 11.94 -22.45
C ARG A 124 4.40 11.40 -21.07
N LEU A 125 3.48 11.57 -20.13
CA LEU A 125 3.52 11.11 -18.76
C LEU A 125 2.50 9.98 -18.61
N PHE A 126 2.98 8.79 -18.29
CA PHE A 126 2.16 7.74 -17.70
C PHE A 126 2.06 7.98 -16.20
N LEU A 127 0.84 7.92 -15.66
CA LEU A 127 0.56 8.13 -14.25
C LEU A 127 -0.42 7.05 -13.77
N ALA A 128 0.01 6.25 -12.79
CA ALA A 128 -0.83 5.28 -12.10
C ALA A 128 -1.20 5.82 -10.71
N ARG A 129 -2.49 5.86 -10.38
CA ARG A 129 -2.99 6.25 -9.05
C ARG A 129 -3.51 5.03 -8.29
N GLN A 130 -3.24 5.01 -6.99
CA GLN A 130 -3.78 4.06 -6.04
C GLN A 130 -5.31 4.21 -5.99
N GLY A 131 -6.00 3.08 -6.06
CA GLY A 131 -7.40 2.92 -5.73
C GLY A 131 -7.57 2.31 -4.34
N ASP A 132 -8.72 1.67 -4.14
CA ASP A 132 -9.06 1.07 -2.85
C ASP A 132 -8.20 -0.16 -2.53
N ALA A 133 -7.97 -0.38 -1.24
CA ALA A 133 -7.21 -1.51 -0.70
C ALA A 133 -5.79 -1.66 -1.31
N GLY A 134 -5.18 -0.57 -1.80
CA GLY A 134 -3.83 -0.57 -2.36
C GLY A 134 -3.74 -1.07 -3.81
N ASN A 135 -4.87 -1.32 -4.47
CA ASN A 135 -4.91 -1.64 -5.89
C ASN A 135 -4.57 -0.41 -6.75
N ILE A 136 -4.28 -0.63 -8.03
CA ILE A 136 -4.20 0.46 -9.00
C ILE A 136 -5.64 0.82 -9.43
N GLY A 137 -6.06 2.05 -9.13
CA GLY A 137 -7.42 2.51 -9.40
C GLY A 137 -7.56 3.22 -10.74
N GLU A 138 -6.56 4.01 -11.13
CA GLU A 138 -6.61 4.78 -12.37
C GLU A 138 -5.25 4.80 -13.07
N LEU A 139 -5.29 4.62 -14.38
CA LEU A 139 -4.15 4.72 -15.28
C LEU A 139 -4.39 5.87 -16.24
N LEU A 140 -3.44 6.80 -16.33
CA LEU A 140 -3.52 7.99 -17.16
C LEU A 140 -2.31 8.07 -18.10
N LEU A 141 -2.55 8.53 -19.33
CA LEU A 141 -1.51 8.93 -20.27
C LEU A 141 -1.76 10.38 -20.70
N LEU A 142 -0.87 11.27 -20.29
CA LEU A 142 -1.02 12.73 -20.41
C LEU A 142 0.15 13.29 -21.23
N ASP A 143 -0.03 14.43 -21.90
CA ASP A 143 1.06 15.09 -22.64
C ASP A 143 1.96 15.91 -21.70
N ALA A 144 2.69 15.19 -20.83
CA ALA A 144 3.65 15.69 -19.83
C ALA A 144 3.26 17.07 -19.25
N PRO A 145 2.13 17.16 -18.53
CA PRO A 145 1.57 18.44 -18.12
C PRO A 145 2.28 19.02 -16.90
N GLU A 146 2.16 20.35 -16.72
CA GLU A 146 2.52 21.03 -15.47
C GLU A 146 1.40 20.96 -14.43
N LYS A 147 0.14 20.88 -14.90
CA LYS A 147 -1.08 20.78 -14.08
C LYS A 147 -2.00 19.75 -14.71
N LEU A 148 -2.68 18.95 -13.89
CA LEU A 148 -3.65 18.01 -14.42
C LEU A 148 -4.79 18.77 -15.14
N PRO A 149 -5.28 18.26 -16.28
CA PRO A 149 -6.49 18.76 -16.90
C PRO A 149 -7.70 18.65 -15.95
N GLU A 150 -8.70 19.52 -16.14
CA GLU A 150 -9.95 19.48 -15.36
C GLU A 150 -10.73 18.18 -15.58
N THR A 151 -10.60 17.59 -16.77
CA THR A 151 -11.25 16.32 -17.15
C THR A 151 -10.19 15.31 -17.58
N LEU A 152 -10.31 14.08 -17.09
CA LEU A 152 -9.31 13.02 -17.33
C LEU A 152 -9.81 11.94 -18.30
N ASP A 153 -11.04 12.02 -18.78
CA ASP A 153 -11.70 10.99 -19.61
C ASP A 153 -10.88 10.61 -20.86
N GLN A 154 -10.24 11.60 -21.50
CA GLN A 154 -9.41 11.38 -22.69
C GLN A 154 -8.01 10.85 -22.36
N ALA A 155 -7.53 11.06 -21.14
CA ALA A 155 -6.24 10.58 -20.68
C ALA A 155 -6.33 9.17 -20.06
N GLN A 156 -7.53 8.74 -19.67
CA GLN A 156 -7.73 7.47 -18.96
C GLN A 156 -7.49 6.26 -19.86
N VAL A 157 -6.61 5.36 -19.40
CA VAL A 157 -6.38 4.07 -20.03
C VAL A 157 -7.38 3.07 -19.48
N ARG A 158 -8.37 2.70 -20.31
CA ARG A 158 -9.45 1.79 -19.95
C ARG A 158 -9.04 0.33 -20.11
N ILE A 159 -8.37 -0.21 -19.10
CA ILE A 159 -8.01 -1.64 -19.06
C ILE A 159 -9.20 -2.56 -18.74
N ALA A 160 -10.27 -2.02 -18.14
CA ALA A 160 -11.47 -2.78 -17.80
C ALA A 160 -12.22 -3.32 -19.03
N ASP A 161 -12.00 -2.72 -20.20
CA ASP A 161 -12.57 -3.18 -21.47
C ASP A 161 -11.75 -4.33 -22.08
N TRP A 162 -10.58 -4.65 -21.51
CA TRP A 162 -9.69 -5.70 -22.04
C TRP A 162 -10.12 -7.06 -21.51
N SER A 163 -10.05 -8.06 -22.37
CA SER A 163 -10.26 -9.46 -22.00
C SER A 163 -9.03 -10.26 -22.42
N VAL A 164 -8.52 -11.05 -21.48
CA VAL A 164 -7.39 -11.95 -21.74
C VAL A 164 -7.93 -13.38 -21.77
N GLN A 165 -7.54 -14.13 -22.79
CA GLN A 165 -7.85 -15.55 -22.85
C GLN A 165 -6.90 -16.30 -21.92
N ILE A 166 -7.45 -16.87 -20.85
CA ILE A 166 -6.71 -17.65 -19.87
C ILE A 166 -6.94 -19.15 -20.08
N ASN A 167 -5.91 -19.95 -19.82
CA ASN A 167 -6.02 -21.40 -19.75
C ASN A 167 -5.43 -21.86 -18.42
N PRO A 168 -6.27 -22.01 -17.37
CA PRO A 168 -5.79 -22.31 -16.03
C PRO A 168 -4.90 -23.55 -15.98
N VAL A 169 -5.25 -24.63 -16.70
CA VAL A 169 -4.45 -25.86 -16.70
C VAL A 169 -3.07 -25.65 -17.32
N ALA A 170 -2.96 -24.84 -18.37
CA ALA A 170 -1.67 -24.50 -18.98
C ALA A 170 -0.84 -23.58 -18.08
N GLU A 171 -1.48 -22.57 -17.49
CA GLU A 171 -0.86 -21.63 -16.55
C GLU A 171 -0.36 -22.35 -15.30
N TRP A 172 -1.14 -23.24 -14.70
CA TRP A 172 -0.72 -24.00 -13.52
C TRP A 172 0.50 -24.89 -13.79
N ARG A 173 0.58 -25.50 -14.98
CA ARG A 173 1.80 -26.23 -15.40
C ARG A 173 3.01 -25.32 -15.51
N GLN A 174 2.82 -24.12 -16.06
CA GLN A 174 3.87 -23.11 -16.17
C GLN A 174 4.32 -22.62 -14.78
N MET A 175 3.37 -22.29 -13.90
CA MET A 175 3.63 -21.86 -12.52
C MET A 175 4.36 -22.93 -11.71
N PHE A 176 3.96 -24.20 -11.84
CA PHE A 176 4.68 -25.33 -11.23
C PHE A 176 6.13 -25.42 -11.70
N ALA A 177 6.34 -25.35 -13.02
CA ALA A 177 7.68 -25.40 -13.59
C ALA A 177 8.55 -24.22 -13.11
N ASP A 178 7.95 -23.02 -13.00
CA ASP A 178 8.64 -21.84 -12.49
C ASP A 178 8.94 -21.92 -11.00
N ALA A 179 7.99 -22.34 -10.17
CA ALA A 179 8.22 -22.56 -8.75
C ALA A 179 9.38 -23.53 -8.51
N TRP A 180 9.40 -24.66 -9.22
CA TRP A 180 10.49 -25.62 -9.17
C TRP A 180 11.82 -25.02 -9.64
N ARG A 181 11.82 -24.28 -10.76
CA ARG A 181 13.01 -23.64 -11.33
C ARG A 181 13.58 -22.55 -10.43
N MET A 182 12.72 -21.76 -9.80
CA MET A 182 13.10 -20.69 -8.87
C MET A 182 13.80 -21.28 -7.65
N HIS A 183 13.28 -22.36 -7.06
CA HIS A 183 13.97 -23.05 -5.95
C HIS A 183 15.34 -23.57 -6.37
N ARG A 184 15.43 -24.23 -7.53
CA ARG A 184 16.72 -24.71 -8.06
C ARG A 184 17.74 -23.59 -8.25
N SER A 185 17.28 -22.43 -8.74
CA SER A 185 18.18 -21.35 -9.20
C SER A 185 18.52 -20.34 -8.10
N PHE A 186 17.66 -20.20 -7.09
CA PHE A 186 17.80 -19.19 -6.02
C PHE A 186 17.89 -19.79 -4.62
N SER A 187 17.92 -21.12 -4.48
CA SER A 187 18.30 -21.76 -3.21
C SER A 187 19.68 -21.26 -2.77
N PHE A 188 19.81 -20.90 -1.50
CA PHE A 188 21.11 -20.52 -0.92
C PHE A 188 22.11 -21.67 -0.94
N ASP A 189 21.61 -22.91 -0.95
CA ASP A 189 22.39 -24.13 -1.07
C ASP A 189 22.24 -24.70 -2.49
N PRO A 190 23.28 -24.64 -3.34
CA PRO A 190 23.26 -25.21 -4.68
C PRO A 190 23.10 -26.73 -4.70
N GLY A 191 23.47 -27.43 -3.61
CA GLY A 191 23.32 -28.88 -3.46
C GLY A 191 21.90 -29.31 -3.09
N MET A 192 20.95 -28.36 -3.06
CA MET A 192 19.55 -28.59 -2.71
C MET A 192 19.38 -29.35 -1.37
N ARG A 193 20.30 -29.15 -0.42
CA ARG A 193 20.33 -29.84 0.88
C ARG A 193 20.35 -31.36 0.79
N GLY A 194 20.90 -31.90 -0.31
CA GLY A 194 20.96 -33.33 -0.59
C GLY A 194 19.70 -33.91 -1.24
N GLN A 195 18.71 -33.08 -1.56
CA GLN A 195 17.47 -33.52 -2.19
C GLN A 195 17.65 -33.71 -3.70
N ASP A 196 17.10 -34.80 -4.24
CA ASP A 196 16.99 -35.01 -5.68
C ASP A 196 15.84 -34.15 -6.23
N TRP A 197 16.17 -32.89 -6.51
CA TRP A 197 15.19 -31.91 -6.97
C TRP A 197 14.52 -32.29 -8.30
N PRO A 198 15.24 -32.86 -9.31
CA PRO A 198 14.61 -33.46 -10.47
C PRO A 198 13.60 -34.58 -10.15
N ALA A 199 13.92 -35.51 -9.26
CA ALA A 199 12.99 -36.57 -8.87
C ALA A 199 11.75 -36.03 -8.14
N ILE A 200 11.92 -35.01 -7.29
CA ILE A 200 10.81 -34.32 -6.63
C ILE A 200 9.87 -33.71 -7.67
N ARG A 201 10.39 -33.04 -8.70
CA ARG A 201 9.57 -32.52 -9.80
C ARG A 201 8.72 -33.61 -10.43
N GLN A 202 9.35 -34.70 -10.85
CA GLN A 202 8.67 -35.79 -11.55
C GLN A 202 7.54 -36.36 -10.70
N ARG A 203 7.76 -36.50 -9.39
CA ARG A 203 6.74 -36.97 -8.45
C ARG A 203 5.51 -36.05 -8.44
N PHE A 204 5.71 -34.75 -8.19
CA PHE A 204 4.60 -33.81 -8.06
C PHE A 204 3.94 -33.43 -9.40
N GLU A 205 4.68 -33.45 -10.51
CA GLU A 205 4.14 -33.16 -11.85
C GLU A 205 3.01 -34.12 -12.24
N THR A 206 3.02 -35.37 -11.73
CA THR A 206 1.94 -36.35 -11.95
C THR A 206 0.57 -35.94 -11.37
N LEU A 207 0.56 -35.01 -10.41
CA LEU A 207 -0.66 -34.55 -9.75
C LEU A 207 -1.30 -33.34 -10.46
N LEU A 208 -0.57 -32.64 -11.34
CA LEU A 208 -1.08 -31.48 -12.08
C LEU A 208 -2.39 -31.75 -12.85
N PRO A 209 -2.61 -32.93 -13.47
CA PRO A 209 -3.89 -33.23 -14.14
C PRO A 209 -5.09 -33.36 -13.19
N ARG A 210 -4.87 -33.43 -11.87
CA ARG A 210 -5.91 -33.63 -10.85
C ARG A 210 -6.40 -32.33 -10.22
N LEU A 211 -5.74 -31.21 -10.50
CA LEU A 211 -6.08 -29.92 -9.92
C LEU A 211 -7.42 -29.43 -10.49
N ALA A 212 -8.31 -28.98 -9.62
CA ALA A 212 -9.62 -28.43 -9.96
C ALA A 212 -9.67 -26.90 -9.76
N ASP A 213 -8.83 -26.35 -8.88
CA ASP A 213 -8.73 -24.92 -8.67
C ASP A 213 -7.32 -24.42 -8.29
N ARG A 214 -7.24 -23.10 -8.06
CA ARG A 214 -6.01 -22.42 -7.66
C ARG A 214 -5.49 -22.86 -6.28
N ALA A 215 -6.37 -23.27 -5.37
CA ALA A 215 -6.00 -23.73 -4.04
C ALA A 215 -5.32 -25.11 -4.11
N ASP A 216 -5.79 -26.00 -5.00
CA ASP A 216 -5.13 -27.28 -5.25
C ASP A 216 -3.69 -27.07 -5.76
N LEU A 217 -3.47 -26.10 -6.65
CA LEU A 217 -2.12 -25.74 -7.09
C LEU A 217 -1.28 -25.21 -5.93
N ASP A 218 -1.83 -24.33 -5.09
CA ASP A 218 -1.10 -23.80 -3.92
C ASP A 218 -0.66 -24.91 -2.97
N ASP A 219 -1.53 -25.86 -2.70
CA ASP A 219 -1.23 -27.02 -1.85
C ASP A 219 -0.15 -27.91 -2.48
N LEU A 220 -0.27 -28.21 -3.78
CA LEU A 220 0.75 -28.94 -4.53
C LEU A 220 2.12 -28.26 -4.46
N LEU A 221 2.16 -26.94 -4.70
CA LEU A 221 3.38 -26.14 -4.63
C LEU A 221 3.96 -26.15 -3.22
N ALA A 222 3.13 -26.00 -2.19
CA ALA A 222 3.55 -26.02 -0.80
C ALA A 222 4.17 -27.37 -0.41
N GLN A 223 3.54 -28.48 -0.81
CA GLN A 223 4.08 -29.83 -0.59
C GLN A 223 5.41 -30.04 -1.33
N MET A 224 5.52 -29.61 -2.59
CA MET A 224 6.78 -29.68 -3.34
C MET A 224 7.90 -28.88 -2.67
N MET A 225 7.60 -27.66 -2.25
CA MET A 225 8.55 -26.76 -1.62
C MET A 225 8.98 -27.24 -0.22
N ALA A 226 8.07 -27.89 0.52
CA ALA A 226 8.36 -28.44 1.84
C ALA A 226 9.46 -29.52 1.81
N GLU A 227 9.59 -30.27 0.71
CA GLU A 227 10.68 -31.24 0.52
C GLU A 227 12.06 -30.59 0.59
N HIS A 228 12.18 -29.30 0.32
CA HIS A 228 13.45 -28.57 0.40
C HIS A 228 13.88 -28.31 1.86
N GLY A 229 12.93 -28.22 2.79
CA GLY A 229 13.22 -28.03 4.22
C GLY A 229 13.87 -26.69 4.57
N ILE A 230 13.44 -25.59 3.94
CA ILE A 230 13.96 -24.24 4.16
C ILE A 230 12.88 -23.30 4.70
N LEU A 231 13.21 -22.54 5.75
CA LEU A 231 12.37 -21.45 6.28
C LEU A 231 12.29 -20.29 5.27
N HIS A 232 11.17 -19.56 5.24
CA HIS A 232 10.88 -18.51 4.24
C HIS A 232 10.72 -19.03 2.79
N SER A 233 10.57 -20.34 2.61
CA SER A 233 10.01 -20.93 1.40
C SER A 233 8.50 -21.10 1.61
N GLN A 234 7.72 -20.14 1.12
CA GLN A 234 6.29 -20.04 1.40
C GLN A 234 5.53 -19.84 0.11
N VAL A 235 4.39 -20.51 -0.01
CA VAL A 235 3.40 -20.20 -1.03
C VAL A 235 2.47 -19.15 -0.43
N ARG A 236 2.45 -17.97 -1.06
CA ARG A 236 1.43 -16.97 -0.78
C ARG A 236 0.37 -17.12 -1.86
N GLY A 237 -0.81 -17.58 -1.45
CA GLY A 237 -1.93 -17.72 -2.37
C GLY A 237 -2.31 -16.37 -2.98
N SER A 238 -2.84 -16.43 -4.20
CA SER A 238 -3.46 -15.31 -4.90
C SER A 238 -4.54 -15.88 -5.81
N GLU A 239 -5.56 -15.09 -6.15
CA GLU A 239 -6.64 -15.49 -7.08
C GLU A 239 -7.45 -16.71 -6.60
N LEU A 240 -7.51 -16.92 -5.28
CA LEU A 240 -8.41 -17.89 -4.69
C LEU A 240 -9.85 -17.49 -4.98
N ARG A 241 -10.72 -18.48 -5.22
CA ARG A 241 -12.14 -18.23 -5.39
C ARG A 241 -12.67 -17.58 -4.11
N ALA A 242 -13.14 -16.35 -4.24
CA ALA A 242 -13.81 -15.62 -3.18
C ALA A 242 -15.28 -15.41 -3.57
N ASP A 243 -16.15 -15.45 -2.58
CA ASP A 243 -17.53 -14.98 -2.73
C ASP A 243 -17.54 -13.48 -2.37
N PRO A 244 -17.78 -12.57 -3.34
CA PRO A 244 -17.79 -11.13 -3.08
C PRO A 244 -18.93 -10.72 -2.13
N ASP A 245 -19.97 -11.55 -2.00
CA ASP A 245 -21.12 -11.29 -1.14
C ASP A 245 -20.97 -11.93 0.24
N ALA A 246 -19.83 -12.56 0.53
CA ALA A 246 -19.56 -13.19 1.82
C ALA A 246 -19.68 -12.16 2.97
N PRO A 247 -20.40 -12.51 4.06
CA PRO A 247 -20.56 -11.60 5.18
C PRO A 247 -19.22 -11.39 5.90
N THR A 248 -18.84 -10.13 6.08
CA THR A 248 -17.64 -9.78 6.84
C THR A 248 -17.96 -9.67 8.33
N PRO A 249 -17.21 -10.34 9.21
CA PRO A 249 -17.36 -10.17 10.65
C PRO A 249 -16.91 -8.77 11.10
N SER A 250 -17.51 -8.27 12.19
CA SER A 250 -17.04 -7.08 12.89
C SER A 250 -17.01 -7.32 14.39
N ALA A 251 -16.29 -6.48 15.12
CA ALA A 251 -16.05 -6.61 16.54
C ALA A 251 -16.24 -5.28 17.29
N LEU A 252 -16.35 -5.38 18.62
CA LEU A 252 -16.63 -4.25 19.51
C LEU A 252 -15.40 -3.78 20.30
N GLY A 253 -14.22 -4.35 20.06
CA GLY A 253 -12.99 -4.04 20.81
C GLY A 253 -13.04 -4.52 22.25
N ALA A 254 -13.57 -5.73 22.48
CA ALA A 254 -13.64 -6.33 23.81
C ALA A 254 -13.63 -7.86 23.76
N ALA A 255 -13.11 -8.47 24.82
CA ALA A 255 -13.34 -9.87 25.11
C ALA A 255 -14.76 -10.07 25.65
N MET A 256 -15.40 -11.16 25.24
CA MET A 256 -16.78 -11.48 25.59
C MET A 256 -16.83 -12.78 26.37
N ARG A 257 -17.48 -12.76 27.54
CA ARG A 257 -17.78 -13.95 28.33
C ARG A 257 -19.18 -14.45 27.98
N ILE A 258 -19.27 -15.71 27.56
CA ILE A 258 -20.54 -16.36 27.23
C ILE A 258 -21.00 -17.19 28.44
N ALA A 259 -22.23 -16.97 28.89
CA ALA A 259 -22.87 -17.74 29.94
C ALA A 259 -24.24 -18.24 29.49
N ALA A 260 -24.81 -19.19 30.24
CA ALA A 260 -26.13 -19.77 29.93
C ALA A 260 -27.25 -18.72 29.88
N ASP A 261 -27.08 -17.61 30.60
CA ASP A 261 -28.05 -16.53 30.72
C ASP A 261 -27.74 -15.32 29.83
N GLY A 262 -26.66 -15.33 29.04
CA GLY A 262 -26.39 -14.28 28.05
C GLY A 262 -24.92 -14.03 27.72
N VAL A 263 -24.68 -12.92 27.01
CA VAL A 263 -23.36 -12.45 26.58
C VAL A 263 -22.94 -11.23 27.38
N TYR A 264 -21.76 -11.28 27.97
CA TYR A 264 -21.23 -10.26 28.87
C TYR A 264 -19.91 -9.70 28.34
N ILE A 265 -19.70 -8.40 28.54
CA ILE A 265 -18.42 -7.75 28.29
C ILE A 265 -17.47 -8.23 29.40
N GLU A 266 -16.41 -8.95 29.04
CA GLU A 266 -15.44 -9.48 30.00
C GLU A 266 -14.31 -8.48 30.25
N HIS A 267 -13.73 -7.97 29.16
CA HIS A 267 -12.61 -7.04 29.20
C HIS A 267 -12.71 -6.11 28.00
N ILE A 268 -12.68 -4.80 28.21
CA ILE A 268 -12.67 -3.83 27.11
C ILE A 268 -11.21 -3.50 26.80
N TYR A 269 -10.78 -3.71 25.55
CA TYR A 269 -9.38 -3.48 25.20
C TYR A 269 -9.01 -2.01 25.39
N ARG A 270 -7.92 -1.79 26.14
CA ARG A 270 -7.35 -0.48 26.42
C ARG A 270 -6.19 -0.22 25.48
N THR A 271 -5.99 1.04 25.15
CA THR A 271 -4.84 1.51 24.37
C THR A 271 -4.27 2.74 25.05
N ASP A 272 -3.24 3.36 24.47
CA ASP A 272 -2.68 4.59 25.05
C ASP A 272 -3.77 5.68 25.16
N PRO A 273 -4.05 6.20 26.38
CA PRO A 273 -5.14 7.15 26.59
C PRO A 273 -4.95 8.49 25.85
N GLU A 274 -3.70 8.83 25.49
CA GLU A 274 -3.32 10.03 24.74
C GLU A 274 -3.51 9.89 23.22
N LEU A 275 -3.91 8.71 22.75
CA LEU A 275 -4.24 8.44 21.34
C LEU A 275 -5.75 8.16 21.18
N PRO A 276 -6.63 9.19 21.16
CA PRO A 276 -8.07 8.99 21.03
C PRO A 276 -8.52 8.17 19.81
N SER A 277 -7.79 8.27 18.70
CA SER A 277 -8.04 7.49 17.47
C SER A 277 -7.83 6.00 17.67
N GLU A 278 -7.07 5.60 18.69
CA GLU A 278 -6.73 4.21 18.97
C GLU A 278 -7.70 3.52 19.94
N ARG A 279 -8.72 4.22 20.46
CA ARG A 279 -9.63 3.66 21.47
C ARG A 279 -10.56 2.61 20.90
N ALA A 280 -10.77 1.52 21.66
CA ALA A 280 -11.76 0.51 21.35
C ALA A 280 -13.18 1.10 21.24
N PRO A 281 -14.06 0.56 20.37
CA PRO A 281 -15.43 1.05 20.22
C PRO A 281 -16.21 1.18 21.52
N LEU A 282 -16.13 0.17 22.41
CA LEU A 282 -16.82 0.18 23.70
C LEU A 282 -16.22 1.14 24.73
N LEU A 283 -14.97 1.58 24.53
CA LEU A 283 -14.28 2.53 25.40
C LEU A 283 -14.43 3.99 24.93
N GLN A 284 -15.17 4.23 23.83
CA GLN A 284 -15.38 5.58 23.32
C GLN A 284 -16.19 6.44 24.31
N PRO A 285 -15.85 7.74 24.48
CA PRO A 285 -16.64 8.64 25.30
C PRO A 285 -18.11 8.66 24.88
N GLY A 286 -19.01 8.58 25.86
CA GLY A 286 -20.47 8.55 25.63
C GLY A 286 -21.05 7.15 25.41
N VAL A 287 -20.24 6.10 25.28
CA VAL A 287 -20.78 4.73 25.13
C VAL A 287 -21.31 4.17 26.46
N ASP A 288 -20.69 4.54 27.59
CA ASP A 288 -20.93 4.01 28.96
C ASP A 288 -21.09 2.48 29.00
N ALA A 289 -20.25 1.76 28.25
CA ALA A 289 -20.07 0.33 28.42
C ALA A 289 -19.02 0.07 29.50
N ARG A 290 -19.25 -0.95 30.33
CA ARG A 290 -18.32 -1.39 31.37
C ARG A 290 -18.16 -2.90 31.34
N GLU A 291 -17.03 -3.35 31.83
CA GLU A 291 -16.81 -4.77 32.13
C GLU A 291 -17.89 -5.28 33.08
N GLY A 292 -18.42 -6.46 32.77
CA GLY A 292 -19.57 -7.06 33.44
C GLY A 292 -20.93 -6.66 32.88
N ASP A 293 -21.02 -5.64 32.01
CA ASP A 293 -22.30 -5.31 31.37
C ASP A 293 -22.75 -6.44 30.43
N ARG A 294 -24.04 -6.75 30.45
CA ARG A 294 -24.67 -7.71 29.54
C ARG A 294 -25.09 -7.00 28.26
N ILE A 295 -24.75 -7.56 27.10
CA ILE A 295 -25.30 -7.11 25.81
C ILE A 295 -26.65 -7.78 25.60
N VAL A 296 -27.72 -6.99 25.70
CA VAL A 296 -29.11 -7.48 25.64
C VAL A 296 -29.62 -7.49 24.21
N ALA A 297 -29.31 -6.46 23.43
CA ALA A 297 -29.75 -6.35 22.05
C ALA A 297 -28.76 -5.57 21.18
N VAL A 298 -28.75 -5.89 19.89
CA VAL A 298 -28.00 -5.20 18.84
C VAL A 298 -29.00 -4.80 17.75
N ASN A 299 -29.08 -3.51 17.42
CA ASN A 299 -30.05 -2.95 16.46
C ASN A 299 -31.50 -3.40 16.76
N GLY A 300 -31.85 -3.48 18.04
CA GLY A 300 -33.17 -3.91 18.52
C GLY A 300 -33.42 -5.42 18.48
N ARG A 301 -32.48 -6.23 17.97
CA ARG A 301 -32.54 -7.69 18.01
C ARG A 301 -31.98 -8.20 19.32
N ALA A 302 -32.81 -8.87 20.11
CA ALA A 302 -32.40 -9.46 21.38
C ALA A 302 -31.36 -10.57 21.16
N LEU A 303 -30.39 -10.67 22.08
CA LEU A 303 -29.33 -11.68 22.05
C LEU A 303 -29.55 -12.71 23.15
N ALA A 304 -29.52 -14.00 22.79
CA ALA A 304 -29.53 -15.10 23.74
C ALA A 304 -28.19 -15.87 23.77
N SER A 305 -27.41 -15.79 22.69
CA SER A 305 -26.20 -16.59 22.49
C SER A 305 -25.06 -15.81 21.83
N ARG A 306 -23.86 -16.43 21.81
CA ARG A 306 -22.72 -15.95 21.03
C ARG A 306 -23.03 -15.88 19.53
N ALA A 307 -23.80 -16.83 19.01
CA ALA A 307 -24.14 -16.88 17.60
C ALA A 307 -25.02 -15.68 17.21
N ASP A 308 -25.95 -15.28 18.08
CA ASP A 308 -26.79 -14.10 17.85
C ASP A 308 -25.95 -12.82 17.79
N LEU A 309 -24.98 -12.67 18.71
CA LEU A 309 -24.08 -11.53 18.70
C LEU A 309 -23.25 -11.49 17.41
N ALA A 310 -22.65 -12.63 17.03
CA ALA A 310 -21.86 -12.73 15.82
C ALA A 310 -22.70 -12.39 14.57
N ALA A 311 -23.91 -12.93 14.45
CA ALA A 311 -24.82 -12.64 13.35
C ALA A 311 -25.26 -11.17 13.33
N ALA A 312 -25.54 -10.57 14.48
CA ALA A 312 -25.97 -9.19 14.56
C ALA A 312 -24.87 -8.17 14.24
N LEU A 313 -23.60 -8.57 14.34
CA LEU A 313 -22.44 -7.74 14.00
C LEU A 313 -21.90 -7.99 12.58
N GLN A 314 -22.47 -8.92 11.81
CA GLN A 314 -22.05 -9.10 10.42
C GLN A 314 -22.27 -7.82 9.60
N GLN A 315 -21.27 -7.46 8.80
CA GLN A 315 -21.23 -6.27 7.94
C GLN A 315 -21.47 -4.94 8.68
N GLN A 316 -21.24 -4.89 10.00
CA GLN A 316 -21.43 -3.67 10.79
C GLN A 316 -20.15 -2.85 11.01
N ALA A 317 -19.00 -3.27 10.46
CA ALA A 317 -17.75 -2.52 10.59
C ALA A 317 -17.91 -1.10 10.00
N GLY A 318 -17.51 -0.08 10.77
CA GLY A 318 -17.64 1.33 10.41
C GLY A 318 -19.06 1.91 10.49
N GLN A 319 -20.09 1.07 10.60
CA GLN A 319 -21.49 1.47 10.67
C GLN A 319 -21.92 1.77 12.12
N GLN A 320 -22.92 2.63 12.29
CA GLN A 320 -23.49 2.85 13.61
C GLN A 320 -24.39 1.67 14.01
N VAL A 321 -24.11 1.11 15.19
CA VAL A 321 -24.88 0.02 15.79
C VAL A 321 -25.45 0.48 17.12
N LEU A 322 -26.75 0.28 17.30
CA LEU A 322 -27.44 0.52 18.56
C LEU A 322 -27.29 -0.70 19.47
N LEU A 323 -26.56 -0.55 20.56
CA LEU A 323 -26.49 -1.54 21.63
C LEU A 323 -27.52 -1.23 22.71
N GLN A 324 -28.12 -2.27 23.28
CA GLN A 324 -28.81 -2.21 24.55
C GLN A 324 -27.98 -2.99 25.58
N LEU A 325 -27.53 -2.29 26.61
CA LEU A 325 -26.68 -2.84 27.67
C LEU A 325 -27.47 -2.92 28.97
N SER A 326 -27.15 -3.93 29.79
CA SER A 326 -27.71 -4.08 31.13
C SER A 326 -26.59 -4.27 32.14
N ARG A 327 -26.55 -3.38 33.12
CA ARG A 327 -25.62 -3.41 34.25
C ARG A 327 -26.35 -3.96 35.48
N LYS A 328 -25.70 -4.85 36.23
CA LYS A 328 -26.30 -5.44 37.44
C LYS A 328 -26.77 -4.35 38.40
N GLY A 329 -28.06 -4.36 38.74
CA GLY A 329 -28.68 -3.40 39.65
C GLY A 329 -29.05 -2.04 39.04
N ALA A 330 -28.91 -1.87 37.72
CA ALA A 330 -29.33 -0.67 37.00
C ALA A 330 -30.37 -0.98 35.92
N ALA A 331 -31.13 0.06 35.52
CA ALA A 331 -31.98 -0.04 34.35
C ALA A 331 -31.13 -0.24 33.09
N ALA A 332 -31.63 -1.04 32.14
CA ALA A 332 -30.97 -1.19 30.85
C ALA A 332 -30.93 0.15 30.12
N HIS A 333 -29.81 0.47 29.49
CA HIS A 333 -29.62 1.69 28.71
C HIS A 333 -29.25 1.36 27.27
N ARG A 334 -29.41 2.36 26.40
CA ARG A 334 -29.08 2.26 24.98
C ARG A 334 -27.89 3.14 24.68
N THR A 335 -27.04 2.66 23.78
CA THR A 335 -25.85 3.37 23.35
C THR A 335 -25.52 3.07 21.89
N VAL A 336 -24.80 3.96 21.22
CA VAL A 336 -24.40 3.78 19.83
C VAL A 336 -22.90 3.59 19.77
N VAL A 337 -22.49 2.55 19.07
CA VAL A 337 -21.08 2.22 18.82
C VAL A 337 -20.83 2.10 17.33
N ARG A 338 -19.57 2.20 16.91
CA ARG A 338 -19.14 1.83 15.56
C ARG A 338 -18.23 0.61 15.66
N PRO A 339 -18.73 -0.59 15.32
CA PRO A 339 -17.90 -1.79 15.26
C PRO A 339 -16.72 -1.61 14.29
N ILE A 340 -15.70 -2.42 14.48
CA ILE A 340 -14.46 -2.42 13.71
C ILE A 340 -14.29 -3.75 12.98
N ASP A 341 -13.46 -3.77 11.95
CA ASP A 341 -13.05 -5.03 11.31
C ASP A 341 -12.16 -5.89 12.24
N LEU A 342 -11.90 -7.13 11.83
CA LEU A 342 -11.12 -8.08 12.64
C LEU A 342 -9.62 -7.76 12.68
N ASP A 343 -9.09 -7.05 11.69
CA ASP A 343 -7.68 -6.64 11.70
C ASP A 343 -7.46 -5.58 12.80
N ARG A 344 -8.37 -4.61 12.89
CA ARG A 344 -8.36 -3.61 13.95
C ARG A 344 -8.62 -4.22 15.32
N GLU A 345 -9.50 -5.20 15.44
CA GLU A 345 -9.72 -5.96 16.69
C GLU A 345 -8.45 -6.69 17.14
N ALA A 346 -7.73 -7.32 16.22
CA ALA A 346 -6.45 -7.96 16.52
C ALA A 346 -5.40 -6.94 16.97
N GLN A 347 -5.34 -5.77 16.32
CA GLN A 347 -4.47 -4.68 16.73
C GLN A 347 -4.79 -4.18 18.14
N LEU A 348 -6.08 -4.01 18.49
CA LEU A 348 -6.50 -3.59 19.83
C LEU A 348 -6.09 -4.61 20.90
N ARG A 349 -6.22 -5.92 20.63
CA ARG A 349 -5.75 -6.97 21.56
C ARG A 349 -4.25 -6.86 21.83
N TYR A 350 -3.46 -6.61 20.80
CA TYR A 350 -2.03 -6.40 20.94
C TYR A 350 -1.72 -5.14 21.77
N LEU A 351 -2.37 -4.02 21.45
CA LEU A 351 -2.17 -2.77 22.16
C LEU A 351 -2.59 -2.85 23.64
N ASP A 352 -3.66 -3.58 23.95
CA ASP A 352 -4.10 -3.84 25.32
C ASP A 352 -3.09 -4.69 26.09
N TRP A 353 -2.52 -5.73 25.46
CA TRP A 353 -1.42 -6.48 26.05
C TRP A 353 -0.18 -5.61 26.30
N VAL A 354 0.18 -4.74 25.36
CA VAL A 354 1.30 -3.78 25.54
C VAL A 354 1.01 -2.85 26.72
N GLN A 355 -0.19 -2.27 26.78
CA GLN A 355 -0.58 -1.36 27.85
C GLN A 355 -0.61 -2.07 29.21
N GLY A 356 -1.16 -3.29 29.27
CA GLY A 356 -1.15 -4.09 30.50
C GLY A 356 0.27 -4.45 30.97
N THR A 357 1.18 -4.73 30.03
CA THR A 357 2.60 -4.97 30.35
C THR A 357 3.27 -3.69 30.85
N ARG A 358 2.99 -2.54 30.24
CA ARG A 358 3.49 -1.23 30.66
C ARG A 358 2.98 -0.83 32.05
N ASP A 359 1.70 -1.08 32.35
CA ASP A 359 1.10 -0.77 33.66
C ASP A 359 1.68 -1.64 34.80
N ALA A 360 2.25 -2.81 34.48
CA ALA A 360 2.77 -3.77 35.45
C ALA A 360 4.23 -3.54 35.85
N VAL A 361 4.95 -2.66 35.16
CA VAL A 361 6.35 -2.27 35.42
C VAL A 361 6.36 -0.87 36.01
#